data_AF-A0A9E1EMS9-F1
#
_entry.id   AF-A0A9E1EMS9-F1
#
_cell.length_a   1.000
_cell.length_b   1.000
_cell.length_c   1.000
_cell.angle_alpha   90.00
_cell.angle_beta   90.00
_cell.angle_gamma   90.00
#
_symmetry.space_group_name_H-M   'P 1'
#
loop_
_entity.id
_entity.type
_entity.pdbx_description
1 polymer ?
#
loop_
_entity_poly.entity_id
_entity_poly.type
_entity_poly.pdbx_seq_one_letter_code
_entity_poly.pdbx_strand_id
1 'polypeptide(L)'
;MIQLRNMNKRKARFEGWYFKHQNAHHTVAFIPGYHVDEDGNASAFIQVITKSTSHQFQFAEKEFSIDRTHLVIKIGENIFTPKGITVHLKNESFSIHGSLRYQNRIPLKYDIMGPFSCLPMQCKHRIISMCHTLYGSLKINGEVVSFENGIGYIESDKGTSFPKSYIWTQCSIPKEQPSSIVAAVADIPMGPIHFNGCICCIYHRGRQYRLSTYSGAKVVRCTENELVLVQGRYFLKVNLLKENPLPLKAPQKGAMDRMIHESAACKVQYRFYERGKKVFDYTSKQAAFEFVPECMHIYDKKQAIKAALS
;
A
#
# COMPACT_ATOMS: atom_id res chain seq x y z
N MET A 1 18.20 16.36 -41.18
CA MET A 1 17.56 15.03 -41.05
C MET A 1 16.66 15.07 -39.82
N ILE A 2 15.36 15.28 -40.02
CA ILE A 2 14.38 15.30 -38.93
C ILE A 2 14.14 13.84 -38.53
N GLN A 3 14.58 13.45 -37.34
CA GLN A 3 14.24 12.17 -36.73
C GLN A 3 12.71 12.10 -36.65
N LEU A 4 12.11 11.23 -37.46
CA LEU A 4 10.72 10.79 -37.31
C LEU A 4 10.61 10.16 -35.92
N ARG A 5 10.15 10.93 -34.93
CA ARG A 5 9.72 10.41 -33.63
C ARG A 5 8.60 9.40 -33.90
N ASN A 6 8.87 8.13 -33.58
CA ASN A 6 7.91 7.04 -33.66
C ASN A 6 6.59 7.43 -32.98
N MET A 7 5.56 7.71 -33.79
CA MET A 7 4.25 8.19 -33.32
C MET A 7 3.37 7.09 -32.69
N ASN A 8 3.84 5.84 -32.64
CA ASN A 8 3.08 4.68 -32.16
C ASN A 8 3.64 4.01 -30.89
N LYS A 9 4.62 4.60 -30.20
CA LYS A 9 5.11 4.03 -28.94
C LYS A 9 4.09 4.21 -27.82
N ARG A 10 3.81 3.12 -27.10
CA ARG A 10 2.95 3.14 -25.93
C ARG A 10 3.59 3.98 -24.83
N LYS A 11 2.79 4.78 -24.13
CA LYS A 11 3.30 5.61 -23.02
C LYS A 11 3.69 4.74 -21.83
N ALA A 12 4.84 5.07 -21.24
CA ALA A 12 5.31 4.48 -20.01
C ALA A 12 4.27 4.62 -18.90
N ARG A 13 3.97 3.52 -18.20
CA ARG A 13 2.98 3.48 -17.13
C ARG A 13 3.13 2.20 -16.31
N PHE A 14 2.63 2.23 -15.09
CA PHE A 14 2.45 1.04 -14.27
C PHE A 14 1.05 1.04 -13.65
N GLU A 15 0.59 -0.16 -13.32
CA GLU A 15 -0.58 -0.40 -12.48
C GLU A 15 -0.30 -1.64 -11.64
N GLY A 16 -0.44 -1.53 -10.32
CA GLY A 16 -0.19 -2.60 -9.37
C GLY A 16 -1.26 -2.63 -8.29
N TRP A 17 -1.42 -3.79 -7.67
CA TRP A 17 -2.35 -4.00 -6.56
C TRP A 17 -1.62 -4.68 -5.42
N TYR A 18 -1.82 -4.22 -4.20
CA TYR A 18 -1.23 -4.80 -3.00
C TYR A 18 -2.31 -5.54 -2.22
N PHE A 19 -2.22 -6.88 -2.20
CA PHE A 19 -3.10 -7.75 -1.43
C PHE A 19 -2.33 -8.31 -0.25
N LYS A 20 -2.62 -7.85 0.96
CA LYS A 20 -1.99 -8.36 2.19
C LYS A 20 -2.94 -9.26 2.95
N HIS A 21 -2.40 -10.35 3.47
CA HIS A 21 -3.08 -11.37 4.25
C HIS A 21 -2.31 -11.61 5.54
N GLN A 22 -3.01 -11.68 6.65
CA GLN A 22 -2.40 -12.03 7.92
C GLN A 22 -3.32 -12.88 8.79
N ASN A 23 -2.72 -13.84 9.50
CA ASN A 23 -3.28 -14.48 10.67
C ASN A 23 -2.45 -14.09 11.91
N ALA A 24 -2.63 -14.76 13.05
CA ALA A 24 -1.89 -14.47 14.28
C ALA A 24 -0.36 -14.63 14.20
N HIS A 25 0.14 -15.38 13.21
CA HIS A 25 1.56 -15.78 13.12
C HIS A 25 2.21 -15.44 11.77
N HIS A 26 1.41 -15.43 10.70
CA HIS A 26 1.86 -15.34 9.32
C HIS A 26 1.35 -14.07 8.66
N THR A 27 2.21 -13.51 7.82
CA THR A 27 1.87 -12.42 6.91
C THR A 27 2.42 -12.78 5.54
N VAL A 28 1.58 -12.63 4.52
CA VAL A 28 1.96 -12.70 3.11
C VAL A 28 1.28 -11.56 2.38
N ALA A 29 1.98 -10.89 1.48
CA ALA A 29 1.38 -9.97 0.54
C ALA A 29 1.76 -10.36 -0.90
N PHE A 30 0.78 -10.21 -1.78
CA PHE A 30 0.93 -10.41 -3.21
C PHE A 30 0.74 -9.08 -3.91
N ILE A 31 1.65 -8.79 -4.84
CA ILE A 31 1.68 -7.59 -5.64
C ILE A 31 1.63 -7.95 -7.11
N PRO A 32 0.46 -8.34 -7.67
CA PRO A 32 0.29 -8.42 -9.10
C PRO A 32 0.43 -7.02 -9.70
N GLY A 33 1.13 -6.93 -10.83
CA GLY A 33 1.36 -5.67 -11.51
C GLY A 33 1.59 -5.82 -13.00
N TYR A 34 1.38 -4.72 -13.70
CA TYR A 34 1.57 -4.56 -15.12
C TYR A 34 2.28 -3.25 -15.38
N HIS A 35 3.26 -3.26 -16.28
CA HIS A 35 3.98 -2.05 -16.61
C HIS A 35 4.35 -1.99 -18.09
N VAL A 36 4.62 -0.78 -18.54
CA VAL A 36 5.13 -0.41 -19.87
C VAL A 36 6.33 0.47 -19.63
N ASP A 37 7.49 0.07 -20.15
CA ASP A 37 8.72 0.87 -20.04
C ASP A 37 8.73 2.07 -21.00
N GLU A 38 9.82 2.86 -20.98
CA GLU A 38 10.00 4.01 -21.87
C GLU A 38 10.12 3.63 -23.35
N ASP A 39 10.49 2.38 -23.65
CA ASP A 39 10.59 1.87 -25.01
C ASP A 39 9.27 1.34 -25.57
N GLY A 40 8.27 1.17 -24.70
CA GLY A 40 6.94 0.67 -25.02
C GLY A 40 6.79 -0.84 -24.81
N ASN A 41 7.80 -1.53 -24.27
CA ASN A 41 7.70 -2.94 -23.93
C ASN A 41 6.84 -3.11 -22.70
N ALA A 42 5.88 -4.01 -22.79
CA ALA A 42 4.97 -4.29 -21.70
C ALA A 42 5.24 -5.68 -21.12
N SER A 43 5.13 -5.78 -19.80
CA SER A 43 5.20 -7.05 -19.10
C SER A 43 4.39 -7.01 -17.81
N ALA A 44 4.13 -8.19 -17.27
CA ALA A 44 3.43 -8.35 -16.01
C ALA A 44 4.32 -9.09 -15.02
N PHE A 45 4.02 -8.89 -13.74
CA PHE A 45 4.75 -9.53 -12.67
C PHE A 45 3.83 -9.83 -11.50
N ILE A 46 4.26 -10.75 -10.65
CA ILE A 46 3.72 -10.90 -9.30
C ILE A 46 4.90 -10.87 -8.34
N GLN A 47 4.92 -9.89 -7.42
CA GLN A 47 5.82 -9.96 -6.27
C GLN A 47 5.11 -10.62 -5.09
N VAL A 48 5.82 -11.45 -4.35
CA VAL A 48 5.35 -12.09 -3.11
C VAL A 48 6.31 -11.70 -2.01
N ILE A 49 5.79 -11.07 -0.96
CA ILE A 49 6.57 -10.71 0.22
C ILE A 49 5.94 -11.36 1.45
N THR A 50 6.76 -12.04 2.24
CA THR A 50 6.38 -12.61 3.53
C THR A 50 7.07 -11.84 4.65
N LYS A 51 7.02 -12.35 5.88
CA LYS A 51 7.85 -11.83 6.96
C LYS A 51 9.36 -12.03 6.70
N SER A 52 9.77 -13.06 5.96
CA SER A 52 11.18 -13.46 5.88
C SER A 52 11.73 -13.54 4.47
N THR A 53 10.89 -13.52 3.45
CA THR A 53 11.30 -13.72 2.05
C THR A 53 10.55 -12.78 1.11
N SER A 54 11.21 -12.44 0.01
CA SER A 54 10.64 -11.68 -1.10
C SER A 54 11.01 -12.37 -2.40
N HIS A 55 10.03 -12.58 -3.28
CA HIS A 55 10.20 -13.23 -4.57
C HIS A 55 9.45 -12.48 -5.66
N GLN A 56 9.98 -12.48 -6.87
CA GLN A 56 9.33 -11.90 -8.04
C GLN A 56 9.19 -12.94 -9.14
N PHE A 57 8.02 -12.95 -9.77
CA PHE A 57 7.67 -13.77 -10.91
C PHE A 57 7.38 -12.87 -12.09
N GLN A 58 8.05 -13.10 -13.23
CA GLN A 58 7.87 -12.34 -14.46
C GLN A 58 6.96 -13.10 -15.42
N PHE A 59 6.12 -12.37 -16.14
CA PHE A 59 5.15 -12.90 -17.09
C PHE A 59 5.15 -12.06 -18.37
N ALA A 60 4.93 -12.70 -19.50
CA ALA A 60 4.77 -12.01 -20.76
C ALA A 60 3.47 -11.18 -20.76
N GLU A 61 3.43 -10.10 -21.54
CA GLU A 61 2.23 -9.27 -21.67
C GLU A 61 0.96 -10.08 -21.98
N LYS A 62 1.05 -11.08 -22.86
CA LYS A 62 -0.09 -11.92 -23.27
C LYS A 62 -0.72 -12.72 -22.14
N GLU A 63 -0.02 -12.89 -21.01
CA GLU A 63 -0.50 -13.61 -19.84
C GLU A 63 -1.28 -12.70 -18.87
N PHE A 64 -1.23 -11.38 -19.09
CA PHE A 64 -1.94 -10.39 -18.30
C PHE A 64 -3.30 -10.05 -18.92
N SER A 65 -4.34 -10.04 -18.08
CA SER A 65 -5.63 -9.46 -18.44
C SER A 65 -6.31 -8.85 -17.22
N ILE A 66 -7.14 -7.84 -17.46
CA ILE A 66 -7.90 -7.17 -16.40
C ILE A 66 -9.33 -6.86 -16.83
N ASP A 67 -10.30 -7.36 -16.06
CA ASP A 67 -11.67 -6.83 -16.07
C ASP A 67 -11.74 -5.69 -15.05
N ARG A 68 -11.86 -4.45 -15.54
CA ARG A 68 -11.91 -3.25 -14.70
C ARG A 68 -13.26 -3.06 -14.01
N THR A 69 -14.34 -3.60 -14.57
CA THR A 69 -15.70 -3.48 -14.04
C THR A 69 -15.82 -4.26 -12.74
N HIS A 70 -15.31 -5.50 -12.74
CA HIS A 70 -15.35 -6.38 -11.56
C HIS A 70 -14.03 -6.43 -10.78
N LEU A 71 -13.00 -5.73 -11.27
CA LEU A 71 -11.63 -5.75 -10.76
C LEU A 71 -11.07 -7.18 -10.65
N VAL A 72 -11.06 -7.89 -11.78
CA VAL A 72 -10.46 -9.22 -11.90
C VAL A 72 -9.12 -9.07 -12.60
N ILE A 73 -8.03 -9.28 -11.86
CA ILE A 73 -6.67 -9.26 -12.40
C ILE A 73 -6.23 -10.70 -12.60
N LYS A 74 -5.86 -11.06 -13.83
CA LYS A 74 -5.36 -12.39 -14.17
C LYS A 74 -3.94 -12.28 -14.73
N ILE A 75 -3.02 -13.08 -14.20
CA ILE A 75 -1.63 -13.17 -14.63
C ILE A 75 -1.24 -14.65 -14.69
N GLY A 76 -1.15 -15.19 -15.90
CA GLY A 76 -1.00 -16.63 -16.11
C GLY A 76 -2.18 -17.39 -15.48
N GLU A 77 -1.89 -18.31 -14.57
CA GLU A 77 -2.89 -19.09 -13.82
C GLU A 77 -3.36 -18.41 -12.51
N ASN A 78 -2.84 -17.23 -12.21
CA ASN A 78 -3.13 -16.51 -10.97
C ASN A 78 -4.29 -15.54 -11.17
N ILE A 79 -5.18 -15.47 -10.18
CA ILE A 79 -6.38 -14.61 -10.19
C ILE A 79 -6.44 -13.81 -8.90
N PHE A 80 -6.63 -12.49 -9.02
CA PHE A 80 -6.78 -11.57 -7.90
C PHE A 80 -8.06 -10.76 -8.05
N THR A 81 -8.89 -10.75 -7.01
CA THR A 81 -10.16 -10.02 -6.99
C THR A 81 -10.45 -9.43 -5.61
N PRO A 82 -11.38 -8.46 -5.49
CA PRO A 82 -11.91 -8.02 -4.20
C PRO A 82 -12.70 -9.07 -3.41
N LYS A 83 -12.89 -10.28 -3.95
CA LYS A 83 -13.60 -11.41 -3.33
C LYS A 83 -12.67 -12.56 -2.94
N GLY A 84 -11.41 -12.54 -3.36
CA GLY A 84 -10.46 -13.63 -3.11
C GLY A 84 -9.31 -13.67 -4.11
N ILE A 85 -8.36 -14.57 -3.83
CA ILE A 85 -7.24 -14.89 -4.71
C ILE A 85 -7.16 -16.38 -4.99
N THR A 86 -6.59 -16.72 -6.13
CA THR A 86 -6.06 -18.05 -6.44
C THR A 86 -4.66 -17.86 -6.99
N VAL A 87 -3.69 -18.51 -6.39
CA VAL A 87 -2.27 -18.37 -6.76
C VAL A 87 -1.67 -19.73 -7.05
N HIS A 88 -0.81 -19.77 -8.05
CA HIS A 88 0.02 -20.89 -8.44
C HIS A 88 1.35 -20.33 -8.94
N LEU A 89 2.30 -20.17 -8.03
CA LEU A 89 3.61 -19.56 -8.28
C LEU A 89 4.70 -20.51 -7.82
N LYS A 90 5.67 -20.78 -8.69
CA LYS A 90 6.80 -21.65 -8.39
C LYS A 90 8.04 -21.20 -9.17
N ASN A 91 9.17 -21.11 -8.47
CA ASN A 91 10.50 -20.99 -9.04
C ASN A 91 11.43 -21.99 -8.34
N GLU A 92 12.74 -21.88 -8.55
CA GLU A 92 13.74 -22.81 -8.01
C GLU A 92 13.80 -22.82 -6.47
N SER A 93 13.54 -21.69 -5.81
CA SER A 93 13.72 -21.52 -4.36
C SER A 93 12.44 -21.27 -3.58
N PHE A 94 11.31 -21.06 -4.27
CA PHE A 94 10.04 -20.71 -3.64
C PHE A 94 8.84 -21.29 -4.40
N SER A 95 7.87 -21.79 -3.64
CA SER A 95 6.58 -22.22 -4.17
C SER A 95 5.45 -21.74 -3.26
N ILE A 96 4.39 -21.23 -3.87
CA ILE A 96 3.17 -20.87 -3.17
C ILE A 96 1.96 -21.19 -4.05
N HIS A 97 1.03 -21.98 -3.51
CA HIS A 97 -0.19 -22.34 -4.23
C HIS A 97 -1.39 -22.48 -3.30
N GLY A 98 -2.58 -22.13 -3.79
CA GLY A 98 -3.82 -22.22 -3.03
C GLY A 98 -4.80 -21.11 -3.36
N SER A 99 -5.83 -21.00 -2.54
CA SER A 99 -6.86 -19.97 -2.72
C SER A 99 -7.31 -19.42 -1.37
N LEU A 100 -7.61 -18.12 -1.36
CA LEU A 100 -8.21 -17.44 -0.23
C LEU A 100 -9.48 -16.75 -0.69
N ARG A 101 -10.57 -16.91 0.07
CA ARG A 101 -11.83 -16.22 -0.16
C ARG A 101 -12.03 -15.12 0.87
N TYR A 102 -12.61 -14.00 0.45
CA TYR A 102 -12.80 -12.83 1.29
C TYR A 102 -14.28 -12.61 1.59
N GLN A 103 -14.59 -12.21 2.82
CA GLN A 103 -15.92 -11.74 3.22
C GLN A 103 -15.82 -10.46 4.06
N ASN A 104 -16.95 -9.83 4.34
CA ASN A 104 -17.05 -8.66 5.23
C ASN A 104 -16.11 -7.51 4.83
N ARG A 105 -15.98 -7.27 3.51
CA ARG A 105 -15.10 -6.23 2.98
C ARG A 105 -15.56 -4.85 3.41
N ILE A 106 -14.62 -4.06 3.93
CA ILE A 106 -14.85 -2.68 4.36
C ILE A 106 -14.16 -1.73 3.37
N PRO A 107 -14.87 -1.22 2.34
CA PRO A 107 -14.32 -0.23 1.44
C PRO A 107 -14.25 1.15 2.11
N LEU A 108 -13.54 2.08 1.48
CA LEU A 108 -13.66 3.49 1.82
C LEU A 108 -15.02 4.05 1.38
N LYS A 109 -15.54 5.02 2.14
CA LYS A 109 -16.75 5.76 1.74
C LYS A 109 -16.54 6.59 0.47
N TYR A 110 -15.31 7.01 0.20
CA TYR A 110 -14.91 7.78 -0.98
C TYR A 110 -13.39 7.64 -1.21
N ASP A 111 -12.94 8.08 -2.39
CA ASP A 111 -11.54 7.95 -2.83
C ASP A 111 -10.54 8.53 -1.81
N ILE A 112 -9.45 7.80 -1.53
CA ILE A 112 -8.40 8.20 -0.57
C ILE A 112 -7.72 9.51 -0.98
N MET A 113 -7.57 9.74 -2.28
CA MET A 113 -6.99 10.95 -2.84
C MET A 113 -7.97 12.12 -2.90
N GLY A 114 -9.27 11.88 -2.65
CA GLY A 114 -10.30 12.92 -2.74
C GLY A 114 -10.21 13.68 -4.07
N PRO A 115 -10.14 15.02 -4.07
CA PRO A 115 -10.07 15.82 -5.29
C PRO A 115 -8.80 15.55 -6.12
N PHE A 116 -7.70 15.08 -5.50
CA PHE A 116 -6.46 14.77 -6.23
C PHE A 116 -6.60 13.55 -7.17
N SER A 117 -7.64 12.72 -7.00
CA SER A 117 -7.95 11.64 -7.93
C SER A 117 -8.24 12.15 -9.35
N CYS A 118 -8.73 13.39 -9.49
CA CYS A 118 -9.02 14.05 -10.76
C CYS A 118 -7.81 14.72 -11.41
N LEU A 119 -6.69 14.88 -10.68
CA LEU A 119 -5.49 15.55 -11.17
C LEU A 119 -4.53 14.56 -11.88
N PRO A 120 -3.64 15.05 -12.76
CA PRO A 120 -2.61 14.25 -13.40
C PRO A 120 -1.45 13.96 -12.43
N MET A 121 -1.69 13.08 -11.45
CA MET A 121 -0.71 12.69 -10.44
C MET A 121 0.28 11.66 -11.00
N GLN A 122 1.56 11.74 -10.59
CA GLN A 122 2.60 10.76 -10.96
C GLN A 122 2.25 9.33 -10.50
N CYS A 123 1.56 9.23 -9.36
CA CYS A 123 1.03 8.02 -8.78
C CYS A 123 -0.35 8.31 -8.20
N LYS A 124 -1.33 7.48 -8.53
CA LYS A 124 -2.68 7.51 -7.98
C LYS A 124 -2.88 6.29 -7.09
N HIS A 125 -3.27 6.55 -5.85
CA HIS A 125 -3.56 5.54 -4.84
C HIS A 125 -5.06 5.30 -4.74
N ARG A 126 -5.47 4.05 -4.54
CA ARG A 126 -6.85 3.70 -4.22
C ARG A 126 -6.87 2.58 -3.19
N ILE A 127 -7.67 2.76 -2.14
CA ILE A 127 -7.93 1.69 -1.18
C ILE A 127 -9.18 0.94 -1.60
N ILE A 128 -9.02 -0.35 -1.88
CA ILE A 128 -10.10 -1.26 -2.28
C ILE A 128 -10.77 -1.88 -1.04
N SER A 129 -9.98 -2.18 -0.01
CA SER A 129 -10.45 -2.76 1.24
C SER A 129 -9.56 -2.36 2.41
N MET A 130 -10.13 -1.65 3.40
CA MET A 130 -9.45 -1.36 4.67
C MET A 130 -9.25 -2.63 5.51
N CYS A 131 -10.24 -3.52 5.51
CA CYS A 131 -10.12 -4.86 6.06
C CYS A 131 -11.21 -5.78 5.50
N HIS A 132 -10.94 -7.08 5.49
CA HIS A 132 -11.90 -8.14 5.17
C HIS A 132 -11.49 -9.44 5.88
N THR A 133 -12.43 -10.34 6.11
CA THR A 133 -12.17 -11.67 6.70
C THR A 133 -11.66 -12.63 5.64
N LEU A 134 -10.67 -13.45 6.00
CA LEU A 134 -10.06 -14.46 5.15
C LEU A 134 -10.59 -15.87 5.46
N TYR A 135 -10.71 -16.68 4.41
CA TYR A 135 -11.10 -18.09 4.47
C TYR A 135 -10.22 -18.91 3.54
N GLY A 136 -9.81 -20.10 3.97
CA GLY A 136 -8.95 -21.00 3.20
C GLY A 136 -7.48 -20.98 3.62
N SER A 137 -6.62 -21.53 2.76
CA SER A 137 -5.22 -21.79 3.07
C SER A 137 -4.32 -21.66 1.85
N LEU A 138 -3.05 -21.39 2.11
CA LEU A 138 -1.99 -21.39 1.11
C LEU A 138 -0.96 -22.45 1.49
N LYS A 139 -0.49 -23.22 0.51
CA LYS A 139 0.67 -24.10 0.69
C LYS A 139 1.92 -23.34 0.27
N ILE A 140 2.78 -23.02 1.22
CA ILE A 140 4.00 -22.22 1.07
C ILE A 140 5.20 -23.13 1.30
N ASN A 141 6.04 -23.34 0.29
CA ASN A 141 7.21 -24.23 0.36
C ASN A 141 6.89 -25.64 0.90
N GLY A 142 5.71 -26.16 0.56
CA GLY A 142 5.26 -27.46 1.04
C GLY A 142 4.43 -27.42 2.34
N GLU A 143 4.53 -26.36 3.14
CA GLU A 143 3.79 -26.19 4.40
C GLU A 143 2.41 -25.57 4.16
N VAL A 144 1.36 -26.16 4.75
CA VAL A 144 0.00 -25.61 4.65
C VAL A 144 -0.21 -24.56 5.74
N VAL A 145 -0.39 -23.31 5.33
CA VAL A 145 -0.67 -22.18 6.21
C VAL A 145 -2.15 -21.80 6.06
N SER A 146 -2.92 -22.00 7.14
CA SER A 146 -4.32 -21.59 7.20
C SER A 146 -4.44 -20.08 7.43
N PHE A 147 -5.32 -19.42 6.68
CA PHE A 147 -5.71 -18.02 6.89
C PHE A 147 -7.16 -17.91 7.35
N GLU A 148 -7.74 -19.00 7.85
CA GLU A 148 -9.09 -19.04 8.37
C GLU A 148 -9.28 -17.98 9.47
N ASN A 149 -10.33 -17.16 9.35
CA ASN A 149 -10.60 -16.01 10.22
C ASN A 149 -9.48 -14.96 10.28
N GLY A 150 -8.53 -15.00 9.35
CA GLY A 150 -7.51 -14.00 9.18
C GLY A 150 -8.08 -12.66 8.69
N ILE A 151 -7.21 -11.66 8.60
CA ILE A 151 -7.57 -10.31 8.14
C ILE A 151 -6.75 -10.00 6.88
N GLY A 152 -7.43 -9.47 5.86
CA GLY A 152 -6.76 -8.98 4.67
C GLY A 152 -6.98 -7.49 4.40
N TYR A 153 -6.12 -6.92 3.54
CA TYR A 153 -6.12 -5.53 3.10
C TYR A 153 -5.85 -5.46 1.59
N ILE A 154 -6.45 -4.48 0.91
CA ILE A 154 -6.26 -4.32 -0.55
C ILE A 154 -6.15 -2.83 -0.90
N GLU A 155 -5.09 -2.48 -1.61
CA GLU A 155 -4.94 -1.19 -2.29
C GLU A 155 -4.41 -1.36 -3.71
N SER A 156 -4.41 -0.28 -4.49
CA SER A 156 -3.88 -0.25 -5.84
C SER A 156 -3.21 1.08 -6.13
N ASP A 157 -2.11 1.01 -6.86
CA ASP A 157 -1.34 2.15 -7.30
C ASP A 157 -1.20 2.14 -8.81
N LYS A 158 -1.37 3.30 -9.44
CA LYS A 158 -1.20 3.44 -10.89
C LYS A 158 -0.64 4.79 -11.26
N GLY A 159 0.18 4.84 -12.29
CA GLY A 159 0.78 6.08 -12.74
C GLY A 159 1.98 5.84 -13.62
N THR A 160 2.97 6.73 -13.54
CA THR A 160 4.23 6.64 -14.29
C THR A 160 5.40 6.29 -13.38
N SER A 161 5.42 6.83 -12.16
CA SER A 161 6.49 6.58 -11.18
C SER A 161 5.96 6.67 -9.75
N PHE A 162 6.58 5.93 -8.84
CA PHE A 162 6.42 6.22 -7.42
C PHE A 162 7.08 7.57 -7.05
N PRO A 163 6.62 8.23 -5.97
CA PRO A 163 7.25 9.44 -5.47
C PRO A 163 8.74 9.25 -5.17
N LYS A 164 9.51 10.35 -5.31
CA LYS A 164 10.95 10.33 -5.01
C LYS A 164 11.21 9.98 -3.55
N SER A 165 10.46 10.60 -2.64
CA SER A 165 10.43 10.25 -1.23
C SER A 165 9.01 10.03 -0.74
N TYR A 166 8.85 9.00 0.11
CA TYR A 166 7.59 8.70 0.76
C TYR A 166 7.79 7.87 2.03
N ILE A 167 6.78 7.93 2.91
CA ILE A 167 6.52 6.96 3.95
C ILE A 167 5.16 6.36 3.66
N TRP A 168 5.03 5.05 3.80
CA TRP A 168 3.75 4.36 3.75
C TRP A 168 3.67 3.36 4.89
N THR A 169 2.51 3.25 5.50
CA THR A 169 2.26 2.25 6.53
C THR A 169 0.83 1.77 6.49
N GLN A 170 0.66 0.47 6.69
CA GLN A 170 -0.63 -0.18 6.82
C GLN A 170 -0.63 -1.12 8.02
N CYS A 171 -1.71 -1.12 8.78
CA CYS A 171 -1.88 -2.10 9.86
C CYS A 171 -3.34 -2.47 10.02
N SER A 172 -3.60 -3.78 10.03
CA SER A 172 -4.86 -4.34 10.53
C SER A 172 -4.72 -4.64 12.02
N ILE A 173 -5.71 -4.23 12.80
CA ILE A 173 -5.73 -4.35 14.26
C ILE A 173 -6.71 -5.47 14.61
N PRO A 174 -6.23 -6.70 14.90
CA PRO A 174 -7.07 -7.81 15.31
C PRO A 174 -7.64 -7.54 16.70
N LYS A 175 -8.93 -7.17 16.76
CA LYS A 175 -9.76 -7.07 17.96
C LYS A 175 -11.17 -7.53 17.60
N GLU A 176 -12.02 -7.75 18.62
CA GLU A 176 -13.44 -8.12 18.46
C GLU A 176 -14.19 -7.24 17.46
N GLN A 177 -13.76 -5.98 17.29
CA GLN A 177 -14.26 -5.10 16.24
C GLN A 177 -13.15 -4.77 15.23
N PRO A 178 -13.42 -4.90 13.92
CA PRO A 178 -12.43 -4.67 12.88
C PRO A 178 -11.91 -3.23 12.97
N SER A 179 -10.60 -3.10 12.92
CA SER A 179 -9.92 -1.81 12.86
C SER A 179 -8.72 -1.91 11.94
N SER A 180 -8.45 -0.86 11.20
CA SER A 180 -7.35 -0.80 10.24
C SER A 180 -6.91 0.63 10.03
N ILE A 181 -5.63 0.81 9.77
CA ILE A 181 -5.03 2.09 9.43
C ILE A 181 -4.21 1.92 8.16
N VAL A 182 -4.33 2.91 7.27
CA VAL A 182 -3.35 3.20 6.22
C VAL A 182 -2.99 4.68 6.32
N ALA A 183 -1.70 4.99 6.23
CA ALA A 183 -1.21 6.35 6.16
C ALA A 183 -0.03 6.42 5.20
N ALA A 184 0.01 7.47 4.39
CA ALA A 184 1.13 7.78 3.52
C ALA A 184 1.41 9.28 3.51
N VAL A 185 2.70 9.63 3.45
CA VAL A 185 3.18 10.98 3.15
C VAL A 185 4.16 10.86 2.00
N ALA A 186 4.04 11.70 0.98
CA ALA A 186 4.90 11.68 -0.19
C ALA A 186 5.20 13.08 -0.68
N ASP A 187 6.36 13.25 -1.34
CA ASP A 187 6.64 14.41 -2.17
C ASP A 187 5.79 14.35 -3.44
N ILE A 188 4.93 15.34 -3.62
CA ILE A 188 4.02 15.46 -4.75
C ILE A 188 4.49 16.60 -5.67
N PRO A 189 4.94 16.29 -6.89
CA PRO A 189 5.15 17.31 -7.91
C PRO A 189 3.79 17.77 -8.45
N MET A 190 3.56 19.08 -8.43
CA MET A 190 2.39 19.73 -9.02
C MET A 190 2.88 20.88 -9.92
N GLY A 191 3.21 20.54 -11.16
CA GLY A 191 3.85 21.47 -12.08
C GLY A 191 5.23 21.90 -11.55
N PRO A 192 5.51 23.20 -11.39
CA PRO A 192 6.79 23.68 -10.88
C PRO A 192 6.91 23.63 -9.35
N ILE A 193 5.82 23.32 -8.62
CA ILE A 193 5.78 23.34 -7.16
C ILE A 193 5.81 21.91 -6.63
N HIS A 194 6.52 21.70 -5.53
CA HIS A 194 6.53 20.47 -4.76
C HIS A 194 5.88 20.69 -3.39
N PHE A 195 5.14 19.70 -2.89
CA PHE A 195 4.63 19.74 -1.52
C PHE A 195 4.53 18.33 -0.93
N ASN A 196 4.65 18.27 0.41
CA ASN A 196 4.43 17.03 1.16
C ASN A 196 2.92 16.77 1.28
N GLY A 197 2.40 15.91 0.42
CA GLY A 197 1.02 15.43 0.47
C GLY A 197 0.88 14.32 1.49
N CYS A 198 -0.23 14.30 2.24
CA CYS A 198 -0.57 13.21 3.13
C CYS A 198 -1.97 12.69 2.87
N ILE A 199 -2.11 11.38 3.00
CA ILE A 199 -3.38 10.66 3.02
C ILE A 199 -3.36 9.67 4.17
N CYS A 200 -4.43 9.63 4.94
CA CYS A 200 -4.58 8.68 6.03
C CYS A 200 -6.05 8.34 6.21
N CYS A 201 -6.31 7.05 6.35
CA CYS A 201 -7.60 6.54 6.75
C CYS A 201 -7.45 5.60 7.93
N ILE A 202 -8.25 5.85 8.95
CA ILE A 202 -8.36 5.00 10.13
C ILE A 202 -9.80 4.49 10.15
N TYR A 203 -9.98 3.20 9.99
CA TYR A 203 -11.24 2.54 10.30
C TYR A 203 -11.15 1.99 11.72
N HIS A 204 -12.02 2.43 12.61
CA HIS A 204 -12.06 1.95 13.98
C HIS A 204 -13.50 1.82 14.45
N ARG A 205 -13.91 0.61 14.81
CA ARG A 205 -15.22 0.33 15.44
C ARG A 205 -16.40 0.93 14.66
N GLY A 206 -16.44 0.70 13.35
CA GLY A 206 -17.52 1.21 12.49
C GLY A 206 -17.35 2.65 11.98
N ARG A 207 -16.39 3.42 12.49
CA ARG A 207 -16.14 4.82 12.07
C ARG A 207 -14.89 4.94 11.20
N GLN A 208 -14.98 5.72 10.12
CA GLN A 208 -13.83 6.12 9.31
C GLN A 208 -13.39 7.53 9.68
N TYR A 209 -12.13 7.70 10.06
CA TYR A 209 -11.46 8.97 10.28
C TYR A 209 -10.51 9.24 9.12
N ARG A 210 -10.47 10.49 8.67
CA ARG A 210 -9.73 10.92 7.49
C ARG A 210 -8.84 12.09 7.84
N LEU A 211 -7.54 11.92 7.59
CA LEU A 211 -6.55 12.98 7.70
C LEU A 211 -5.90 13.08 6.33
N SER A 212 -6.09 14.20 5.64
CA SER A 212 -5.53 14.39 4.31
C SER A 212 -5.18 15.85 4.07
N THR A 213 -4.18 16.11 3.23
CA THR A 213 -3.77 17.49 2.92
C THR A 213 -4.95 18.30 2.34
N TYR A 214 -5.78 17.70 1.49
CA TYR A 214 -6.96 18.35 0.92
C TYR A 214 -8.10 18.60 1.94
N SER A 215 -8.02 18.03 3.15
CA SER A 215 -8.94 18.31 4.26
C SER A 215 -8.26 19.08 5.40
N GLY A 216 -7.08 19.67 5.13
CA GLY A 216 -6.35 20.52 6.07
C GLY A 216 -5.45 19.78 7.06
N ALA A 217 -5.17 18.48 6.84
CA ALA A 217 -4.18 17.78 7.63
C ALA A 217 -2.78 18.36 7.39
N LYS A 218 -1.98 18.35 8.46
CA LYS A 218 -0.60 18.83 8.48
C LYS A 218 0.30 17.67 8.90
N VAL A 219 1.37 17.47 8.12
CA VAL A 219 2.49 16.61 8.51
C VAL A 219 3.36 17.41 9.48
N VAL A 220 3.38 17.00 10.74
CA VAL A 220 4.14 17.66 11.80
C VAL A 220 5.52 17.03 11.97
N ARG A 221 5.61 15.71 11.74
CA ARG A 221 6.87 15.00 11.76
C ARG A 221 6.82 13.83 10.80
N CYS A 222 7.88 13.63 10.04
CA CYS A 222 8.03 12.53 9.12
C CYS A 222 9.52 12.20 9.03
N THR A 223 9.91 11.11 9.67
CA THR A 223 11.25 10.54 9.66
C THR A 223 11.15 9.06 9.35
N GLU A 224 12.29 8.40 9.15
CA GLU A 224 12.36 6.93 8.95
C GLU A 224 11.60 6.13 10.00
N ASN A 225 11.53 6.64 11.24
CA ASN A 225 10.97 5.93 12.38
C ASN A 225 9.67 6.54 12.94
N GLU A 226 9.23 7.69 12.42
CA GLU A 226 8.11 8.42 13.03
C GLU A 226 7.30 9.24 12.03
N LEU A 227 5.98 9.10 12.10
CA LEU A 227 5.02 9.92 11.38
C LEU A 227 4.02 10.55 12.36
N VAL A 228 3.84 11.87 12.29
CA VAL A 228 2.85 12.62 13.07
C VAL A 228 1.99 13.45 12.14
N LEU A 229 0.68 13.17 12.16
CA LEU A 229 -0.35 13.91 11.41
C LEU A 229 -1.31 14.61 12.37
N VAL A 230 -1.66 15.85 12.05
CA VAL A 230 -2.65 16.64 12.79
C VAL A 230 -3.69 17.20 11.84
N GLN A 231 -4.98 17.09 12.18
CA GLN A 231 -6.08 17.74 11.44
C GLN A 231 -7.17 18.22 12.42
N GLY A 232 -7.13 19.50 12.77
CA GLY A 232 -8.04 20.06 13.78
C GLY A 232 -7.95 19.29 15.09
N ARG A 233 -9.05 18.61 15.47
CA ARG A 233 -9.15 17.78 16.68
C ARG A 233 -8.44 16.43 16.61
N TYR A 234 -7.96 16.02 15.44
CA TYR A 234 -7.36 14.70 15.25
C TYR A 234 -5.84 14.77 15.36
N PHE A 235 -5.27 13.84 16.13
CA PHE A 235 -3.83 13.64 16.23
C PHE A 235 -3.52 12.16 16.02
N LEU A 236 -2.67 11.86 15.05
CA LEU A 236 -2.14 10.53 14.80
C LEU A 236 -0.63 10.55 14.96
N LYS A 237 -0.10 9.59 15.73
CA LYS A 237 1.32 9.32 15.86
C LYS A 237 1.60 7.87 15.55
N VAL A 238 2.55 7.64 14.64
CA VAL A 238 3.04 6.33 14.23
C VAL A 238 4.52 6.25 14.57
N ASN A 239 4.94 5.18 15.24
CA ASN A 239 6.34 4.93 15.58
C ASN A 239 6.76 3.55 15.12
N LEU A 240 7.71 3.48 14.19
CA LEU A 240 8.42 2.25 13.87
C LEU A 240 9.34 1.90 15.04
N LEU A 241 9.13 0.73 15.64
CA LEU A 241 9.89 0.27 16.80
C LEU A 241 10.94 -0.77 16.42
N LYS A 242 10.65 -1.57 15.38
CA LYS A 242 11.57 -2.54 14.81
C LYS A 242 11.17 -2.81 13.38
N GLU A 243 12.03 -2.46 12.44
CA GLU A 243 11.87 -2.79 11.02
C GLU A 243 12.23 -4.25 10.72
N ASN A 244 11.81 -4.70 9.54
CA ASN A 244 12.16 -6.00 8.98
C ASN A 244 12.12 -5.91 7.44
N PRO A 245 12.96 -5.04 6.85
CA PRO A 245 12.88 -4.69 5.43
C PRO A 245 13.30 -5.85 4.55
N LEU A 246 12.55 -6.07 3.47
CA LEU A 246 12.91 -6.99 2.40
C LEU A 246 12.88 -6.23 1.07
N PRO A 247 13.76 -6.59 0.11
CA PRO A 247 13.82 -5.90 -1.17
C PRO A 247 12.58 -6.17 -2.01
N LEU A 248 12.04 -5.12 -2.62
CA LEU A 248 11.00 -5.16 -3.64
C LEU A 248 11.41 -4.25 -4.81
N LYS A 249 10.91 -4.56 -6.00
CA LYS A 249 11.02 -3.67 -7.15
C LYS A 249 9.86 -2.68 -7.15
N ALA A 250 10.16 -1.42 -7.46
CA ALA A 250 9.22 -0.31 -7.60
C ALA A 250 9.36 0.36 -8.98
N PRO A 251 8.27 0.97 -9.48
CA PRO A 251 8.27 1.61 -10.78
C PRO A 251 9.02 2.95 -10.76
N GLN A 252 9.91 3.13 -11.73
CA GLN A 252 10.56 4.38 -12.08
C GLN A 252 10.43 4.58 -13.58
N LYS A 253 9.66 5.61 -13.99
CA LYS A 253 9.36 5.91 -15.39
C LYS A 253 8.77 4.70 -16.15
N GLY A 254 7.88 3.98 -15.49
CA GLY A 254 7.23 2.79 -16.04
C GLY A 254 8.06 1.51 -15.96
N ALA A 255 9.39 1.57 -15.81
CA ALA A 255 10.22 0.38 -15.62
C ALA A 255 10.27 -0.04 -14.14
N MET A 256 10.34 -1.34 -13.85
CA MET A 256 10.43 -1.89 -12.49
C MET A 256 11.89 -1.98 -12.01
N ASP A 257 12.65 -0.89 -12.12
CA ASP A 257 14.11 -0.91 -11.93
C ASP A 257 14.57 -0.38 -10.56
N ARG A 258 13.71 0.38 -9.86
CA ARG A 258 14.06 0.94 -8.55
C ARG A 258 13.89 -0.14 -7.48
N MET A 259 14.94 -0.39 -6.69
CA MET A 259 14.81 -1.23 -5.51
C MET A 259 14.34 -0.40 -4.31
N ILE A 260 13.27 -0.85 -3.67
CA ILE A 260 12.73 -0.31 -2.42
C ILE A 260 12.78 -1.40 -1.35
N HIS A 261 12.65 -0.98 -0.09
CA HIS A 261 12.67 -1.88 1.05
C HIS A 261 11.34 -1.78 1.81
N GLU A 262 10.52 -2.82 1.72
CA GLU A 262 9.25 -2.90 2.44
C GLU A 262 9.39 -3.91 3.59
N SER A 263 8.92 -3.53 4.77
CA SER A 263 8.64 -4.47 5.83
C SER A 263 7.19 -4.90 5.77
N ALA A 264 6.84 -6.04 5.17
CA ALA A 264 5.45 -6.52 5.13
C ALA A 264 4.88 -6.83 6.54
N ALA A 265 5.77 -7.16 7.48
CA ALA A 265 5.45 -7.41 8.89
C ALA A 265 6.59 -6.90 9.80
N CYS A 266 6.34 -5.78 10.48
CA CYS A 266 7.24 -5.15 11.43
C CYS A 266 6.53 -4.64 12.69
N LYS A 267 7.32 -4.21 13.69
CA LYS A 267 6.79 -3.71 14.96
C LYS A 267 6.56 -2.20 14.87
N VAL A 268 5.29 -1.79 14.89
CA VAL A 268 4.88 -0.38 14.78
C VAL A 268 3.84 -0.06 15.85
N GLN A 269 4.01 1.07 16.54
CA GLN A 269 3.00 1.62 17.44
C GLN A 269 2.17 2.69 16.73
N TYR A 270 0.85 2.59 16.85
CA TYR A 270 -0.11 3.56 16.36
C TYR A 270 -0.89 4.15 17.52
N ARG A 271 -0.87 5.48 17.64
CA ARG A 271 -1.61 6.24 18.65
C ARG A 271 -2.49 7.26 17.97
N PHE A 272 -3.80 7.16 18.21
CA PHE A 272 -4.78 8.07 17.62
C PHE A 272 -5.63 8.72 18.71
N TYR A 273 -5.80 10.04 18.61
CA TYR A 273 -6.53 10.87 19.55
C TYR A 273 -7.55 11.75 18.82
N GLU A 274 -8.70 11.98 19.47
CA GLU A 274 -9.73 12.93 19.06
C GLU A 274 -10.03 13.87 20.24
N ARG A 275 -9.76 15.18 20.10
CA ARG A 275 -9.93 16.21 21.15
C ARG A 275 -9.20 15.82 22.45
N GLY A 276 -7.90 15.53 22.34
CA GLY A 276 -7.08 15.06 23.46
C GLY A 276 -7.40 13.66 24.01
N LYS A 277 -8.55 13.06 23.68
CA LYS A 277 -8.94 11.74 24.16
C LYS A 277 -8.35 10.65 23.27
N LYS A 278 -7.66 9.68 23.90
CA LYS A 278 -7.11 8.51 23.20
C LYS A 278 -8.25 7.65 22.64
N VAL A 279 -8.31 7.54 21.31
CA VAL A 279 -9.22 6.63 20.60
C VAL A 279 -8.64 5.22 20.64
N PHE A 280 -7.35 5.07 20.30
CA PHE A 280 -6.60 3.83 20.53
C PHE A 280 -5.09 4.08 20.66
N ASP A 281 -4.41 3.13 21.29
CA ASP A 281 -2.96 2.94 21.29
C ASP A 281 -2.71 1.45 21.07
N TYR A 282 -2.05 1.12 19.96
CA TYR A 282 -1.87 -0.26 19.54
C TYR A 282 -0.47 -0.47 18.96
N THR A 283 0.23 -1.49 19.48
CA THR A 283 1.50 -1.94 18.93
C THR A 283 1.29 -3.22 18.15
N SER A 284 1.44 -3.13 16.83
CA SER A 284 1.41 -4.27 15.93
C SER A 284 2.77 -4.96 15.88
N LYS A 285 2.77 -6.28 15.60
CA LYS A 285 3.95 -7.04 15.20
C LYS A 285 3.94 -7.39 13.70
N GLN A 286 2.88 -7.00 12.99
CA GLN A 286 2.60 -7.35 11.59
C GLN A 286 2.16 -6.13 10.77
N ALA A 287 2.57 -4.92 11.20
CA ALA A 287 2.36 -3.73 10.40
C ALA A 287 3.20 -3.82 9.11
N ALA A 288 2.65 -3.34 8.01
CA ALA A 288 3.43 -3.04 6.83
C ALA A 288 3.99 -1.61 6.95
N PHE A 289 5.24 -1.44 6.56
CA PHE A 289 5.92 -0.15 6.64
C PHE A 289 6.97 -0.05 5.55
N GLU A 290 7.00 1.10 4.91
CA GLU A 290 7.97 1.45 3.88
C GLU A 290 8.41 2.90 4.07
N PHE A 291 9.71 3.14 3.91
CA PHE A 291 10.29 4.47 3.96
C PHE A 291 11.36 4.62 2.88
N VAL A 292 11.21 5.66 2.07
CA VAL A 292 12.12 5.99 0.99
C VAL A 292 12.62 7.43 1.17
N PRO A 293 13.89 7.63 1.51
CA PRO A 293 14.42 8.95 1.85
C PRO A 293 14.81 9.77 0.61
N GLU A 294 14.39 11.04 0.59
CA GLU A 294 15.02 12.16 -0.13
C GLU A 294 14.32 13.47 0.30
N CYS A 295 15.00 14.28 1.13
CA CYS A 295 14.60 15.61 1.63
C CYS A 295 13.08 15.83 1.90
N MET A 296 12.47 15.08 2.82
CA MET A 296 11.17 15.52 3.35
C MET A 296 11.37 16.66 4.34
N HIS A 297 10.88 17.85 4.00
CA HIS A 297 10.86 18.97 4.93
C HIS A 297 10.02 18.63 6.18
N ILE A 298 10.69 18.64 7.33
CA ILE A 298 10.09 18.47 8.65
C ILE A 298 9.51 19.82 9.09
N TYR A 299 8.21 19.88 9.35
CA TYR A 299 7.57 21.08 9.89
C TYR A 299 7.30 20.89 11.39
N ASP A 300 8.24 21.29 12.27
CA ASP A 300 7.92 21.37 13.70
C ASP A 300 6.85 22.44 13.93
N LYS A 301 5.64 22.01 14.27
CA LYS A 301 4.50 22.86 14.58
C LYS A 301 3.95 22.52 15.96
N LYS A 302 4.73 22.77 17.01
CA LYS A 302 4.33 22.62 18.44
C LYS A 302 2.92 23.15 18.73
N GLN A 303 2.53 24.26 18.12
CA GLN A 303 1.20 24.86 18.32
C GLN A 303 0.07 24.00 17.74
N ALA A 304 0.28 23.32 16.60
CA ALA A 304 -0.70 22.41 16.02
C ALA A 304 -0.88 21.15 16.88
N ILE A 305 0.21 20.63 17.47
CA ILE A 305 0.15 19.52 18.41
C ILE A 305 -0.65 19.90 19.65
N LYS A 306 -0.34 21.05 20.26
CA LYS A 306 -1.03 21.55 21.46
C LYS A 306 -2.53 21.67 21.22
N ALA A 307 -2.95 22.24 20.09
CA ALA A 307 -4.36 22.41 19.75
C ALA A 307 -5.12 21.08 19.51
N ALA A 308 -4.46 20.04 19.02
CA ALA A 308 -5.10 18.74 18.79
C ALA A 308 -5.22 17.88 20.07
N LEU A 309 -4.32 18.12 21.02
CA LEU A 309 -4.24 17.39 22.28
C LEU A 309 -4.91 18.11 23.46
N SER A 310 -5.23 19.40 23.34
CA SER A 310 -6.13 20.14 24.25
C SER A 310 -7.59 19.81 23.97
#